data_AF-A0A3M1MBR5-F1
#
_entry.id   AF-A0A3M1MBR5-F1
#
_cell.length_a   1.000
_cell.length_b   1.000
_cell.length_c   1.000
_cell.angle_alpha   90.00
_cell.angle_beta   90.00
_cell.angle_gamma   90.00
#
_symmetry.space_group_name_H-M   'P 1'
#
loop_
_entity.id
_entity.type
_entity.pdbx_description
1 polymer ?
#
loop_
_entity_poly.entity_id
_entity_poly.type
_entity_poly.pdbx_seq_one_letter_code
_entity_poly.pdbx_strand_id
1 'polypeptide(L)' 'MRCPDDLVVELVYTDSQGRKTRRVVSPIRFAGRDRFLGLCLCRCEPRQFHLARCEQIRLRRAADYVMPVPIEAA' A
#
# COMPACT_ATOMS: atom_id res chain seq x y z
N MET A 1 6.17 8.14 -17.51
CA MET A 1 4.97 7.84 -16.71
C MET A 1 4.19 9.15 -16.60
N ARG A 2 2.98 9.26 -17.17
CA ARG A 2 2.35 10.59 -17.38
C ARG A 2 1.59 11.16 -16.17
N CYS A 3 1.12 10.32 -15.24
CA CYS A 3 0.51 10.75 -13.96
C CYS A 3 0.74 9.66 -12.89
N PRO A 4 1.88 9.66 -12.16
CA PRO A 4 2.10 8.69 -11.08
C PRO A 4 1.07 8.82 -9.94
N ASP A 5 0.48 10.01 -9.78
CA ASP A 5 -0.49 10.32 -8.73
C ASP A 5 -1.90 9.75 -9.00
N ASP A 6 -2.18 9.30 -10.22
CA ASP A 6 -3.47 8.73 -10.59
C ASP A 6 -3.67 7.30 -10.06
N LEU A 7 -2.62 6.68 -9.53
CA LEU A 7 -2.60 5.27 -9.19
C LEU A 7 -2.27 5.03 -7.72
N VAL A 8 -2.97 4.07 -7.14
CA VAL A 8 -2.66 3.46 -5.86
C VAL A 8 -2.47 1.96 -6.04
N VAL A 9 -1.86 1.33 -5.05
CA VAL A 9 -1.63 -0.11 -4.99
C VAL A 9 -2.57 -0.72 -3.96
N GLU A 10 -3.42 -1.64 -4.40
CA GLU A 10 -4.07 -2.62 -3.53
C GLU A 10 -3.13 -3.80 -3.32
N LEU A 11 -2.93 -4.22 -2.08
CA LEU A 11 -2.09 -5.37 -1.74
C LEU A 11 -2.57 -6.05 -0.46
N VAL A 12 -2.25 -7.34 -0.31
CA VAL A 12 -2.27 -8.03 0.97
C VAL A 12 -0.91 -7.85 1.63
N TYR A 13 -0.88 -7.28 2.82
CA TYR A 13 0.33 -7.09 3.61
C TYR A 13 0.33 -7.99 4.84
N THR A 14 1.43 -8.72 5.02
CA THR A 14 1.72 -9.45 6.25
C THR A 14 2.50 -8.54 7.21
N ASP A 15 1.95 -8.24 8.38
CA ASP A 15 2.65 -7.42 9.38
C ASP A 15 3.74 -8.22 10.14
N SER A 16 4.42 -7.57 11.10
CA SER A 16 5.45 -8.22 11.91
C SER A 16 4.91 -9.30 12.87
N GLN A 17 3.60 -9.32 13.11
CA GLN A 17 2.91 -10.33 13.92
C GLN A 17 2.36 -11.47 13.06
N GLY A 18 2.61 -11.46 11.74
CA GLY A 18 2.10 -12.47 10.81
C GLY A 18 0.65 -12.23 10.36
N ARG A 19 0.02 -11.11 10.73
CA ARG A 19 -1.38 -10.84 10.36
C ARG A 19 -1.46 -10.34 8.92
N LYS A 20 -2.28 -10.99 8.11
CA LYS A 20 -2.55 -10.60 6.73
C LYS A 20 -3.72 -9.63 6.67
N THR A 21 -3.51 -8.51 5.98
CA THR A 21 -4.50 -7.43 5.86
C THR A 21 -4.49 -6.85 4.46
N ARG A 22 -5.66 -6.52 3.91
CA ARG A 22 -5.74 -5.77 2.66
C ARG A 22 -5.43 -4.30 2.92
N ARG A 23 -4.64 -3.70 2.05
CA ARG A 23 -4.16 -2.32 2.14
C ARG A 23 -4.30 -1.62 0.81
N VAL A 24 -4.69 -0.35 0.87
CA VAL A 24 -4.55 0.58 -0.24
C VAL A 24 -3.42 1.54 0.10
N VAL A 25 -2.43 1.64 -0.78
CA VAL A 25 -1.19 2.37 -0.55
C VAL A 25 -0.86 3.25 -1.75
N SER A 26 -0.61 4.54 -1.53
CA SER A 26 -0.02 5.42 -2.55
C SER A 26 1.51 5.37 -2.42
N PRO A 27 2.26 4.80 -3.38
CA PRO A 27 3.71 4.72 -3.30
C PRO A 27 4.36 6.10 -3.39
N ILE A 28 5.36 6.37 -2.55
CA ILE A 28 6.10 7.65 -2.55
C ILE A 28 7.47 7.46 -3.19
N ARG A 29 8.27 6.51 -2.69
CA ARG A 29 9.61 6.20 -3.21
C ARG A 29 10.10 4.84 -2.73
N PHE A 30 11.07 4.27 -3.43
CA PHE A 30 11.85 3.16 -2.89
C PHE A 30 12.71 3.61 -1.69
N ALA A 31 12.88 2.70 -0.74
CA ALA A 31 13.66 2.88 0.47
C ALA A 31 14.65 1.71 0.62
N GLY A 32 15.59 1.61 -0.34
CA GLY A 32 16.48 0.46 -0.50
C GLY A 32 16.00 -0.49 -1.59
N ARG A 33 16.54 -1.72 -1.60
CA ARG A 33 16.22 -2.74 -2.62
C ARG A 33 14.94 -3.54 -2.32
N ASP A 34 14.59 -3.67 -1.05
CA ASP A 34 13.56 -4.59 -0.57
C ASP A 34 12.35 -3.88 0.06
N ARG A 35 12.36 -2.54 0.06
CA ARG A 35 11.40 -1.71 0.77
C ARG A 35 11.00 -0.49 -0.03
N PHE A 36 9.82 0.00 0.25
CA PHE A 36 9.35 1.29 -0.23
C PHE A 36 8.62 2.05 0.87
N LEU A 37 8.64 3.38 0.77
CA LEU A 37 7.82 4.27 1.55
C LEU A 37 6.53 4.54 0.76
N GLY A 38 5.38 4.41 1.41
CA GLY A 38 4.09 4.74 0.82
C GLY A 38 3.12 5.33 1.86
N LEU A 39 2.20 6.17 1.42
CA LEU A 39 1.08 6.61 2.24
C LEU A 39 0.08 5.46 2.37
N CYS A 40 -0.12 4.97 3.59
CA CYS A 40 -1.10 3.93 3.87
C CYS A 40 -2.48 4.58 4.05
N LEU A 41 -3.38 4.44 3.06
CA LEU A 41 -4.71 5.05 3.13
C LEU A 41 -5.57 4.43 4.24
N CYS A 42 -5.21 3.24 4.75
CA CYS A 42 -5.88 2.63 5.89
C CYS A 42 -5.45 3.21 7.25
N ARG A 43 -4.24 3.78 7.33
CA ARG A 43 -3.66 4.33 8.57
C ARG A 43 -3.51 5.85 8.55
N CYS A 44 -3.78 6.47 7.40
CA CYS A 44 -3.67 7.90 7.17
C CYS A 44 -2.27 8.48 7.43
N GLU A 45 -1.23 7.67 7.23
CA GLU A 45 0.15 8.06 7.52
C GLU A 45 1.15 7.37 6.56
N PRO A 46 2.32 7.97 6.29
CA PRO A 46 3.41 7.32 5.57
C PRO A 46 3.97 6.14 6.36
N ARG A 47 4.12 4.99 5.71
CA ARG A 47 4.69 3.77 6.31
C ARG A 47 5.67 3.11 5.35
N GLN A 48 6.65 2.40 5.92
CA GLN A 48 7.54 1.52 5.16
C GLN A 48 6.90 0.15 4.98
N PHE A 49 7.00 -0.38 3.77
CA PHE A 49 6.51 -1.70 3.38
C PHE A 49 7.67 -2.53 2.84
N HIS A 50 7.80 -3.77 3.33
CA HIS A 50 8.74 -4.74 2.79
C HIS A 50 8.10 -5.48 1.62
N LEU A 51 8.77 -5.49 0.46
CA LEU A 51 8.28 -6.12 -0.76
C LEU A 51 8.02 -7.62 -0.56
N ALA A 52 8.87 -8.31 0.22
CA ALA A 52 8.71 -9.73 0.55
C ALA A 52 7.46 -10.05 1.38
N ARG A 53 6.77 -9.04 1.94
CA ARG A 53 5.53 -9.20 2.73
C ARG A 53 4.28 -8.76 1.97
N CYS A 54 4.43 -8.37 0.70
CA CYS A 54 3.34 -7.96 -0.18
C CYS A 54 2.90 -9.12 -1.07
N GLU A 55 1.60 -9.41 -1.06
CA GLU A 55 0.95 -10.41 -1.90
C GLU A 55 -0.23 -9.79 -2.67
N GLN A 56 -0.68 -10.44 -3.73
CA GLN A 56 -1.88 -10.05 -4.50
C GLN A 56 -1.91 -8.57 -4.94
N ILE A 57 -0.77 -8.08 -5.45
CA ILE A 57 -0.57 -6.67 -5.82
C ILE A 57 -1.41 -6.32 -7.05
N ARG A 58 -2.18 -5.23 -6.96
CA ARG A 58 -2.98 -4.68 -8.07
C ARG A 58 -2.87 -3.16 -8.11
N LEU A 59 -2.78 -2.61 -9.32
CA LEU A 59 -2.89 -1.17 -9.54
C LEU A 59 -4.36 -0.77 -9.66
N ARG A 60 -4.72 0.33 -9.03
CA ARG A 60 -6.07 0.90 -9.01
C ARG A 60 -6.03 2.41 -9.21
N ARG A 61 -7.14 3.02 -9.62
CA ARG A 61 -7.22 4.47 -9.71
C ARG A 61 -7.29 5.06 -8.31
N ALA A 62 -6.50 6.10 -8.05
CA ALA A 62 -6.54 6.82 -6.78
C ALA A 62 -7.93 7.42 -6.51
N ALA A 63 -8.62 7.85 -7.59
CA ALA A 63 -9.97 8.41 -7.53
C ALA A 63 -11.05 7.44 -7.00
N ASP A 64 -10.79 6.14 -6.98
CA ASP A 64 -11.73 5.14 -6.44
C ASP A 64 -11.70 5.07 -4.90
N TYR A 65 -10.80 5.80 -4.24
CA TYR A 65 -10.59 5.74 -2.79
C TYR A 65 -10.69 7.10 -2.14
N VAL A 66 -11.31 7.12 -0.97
CA VAL A 66 -11.28 8.23 -0.04
C VAL A 66 -10.68 7.72 1.27
N MET A 67 -9.71 8.44 1.81
CA MET A 67 -9.09 8.13 3.09
C MET A 67 -10.00 8.58 4.25
N PRO A 68 -10.19 7.79 5.33
CA PRO A 68 -9.60 6.48 5.60
C PRO A 68 -10.26 5.33 4.83
N VAL A 69 -9.45 4.39 4.37
CA VAL A 69 -9.92 3.12 3.81
C VAL A 69 -9.99 2.07 4.93
N PRO A 70 -11.06 1.28 5.04
CA PRO A 70 -11.14 0.19 6.02
C PRO A 70 -9.96 -0.79 5.93
N ILE A 71 -9.52 -1.27 7.08
CA ILE A 71 -8.57 -2.38 7.16
C ILE A 71 -9.34 -3.70 7.18
N GLU A 72 -9.16 -4.51 6.15
CA GLU A 72 -9.81 -5.82 6.05
C GLU A 72 -8.81 -6.94 6.36
N ALA A 73 -9.28 -7.99 7.03
CA ALA A 73 -8.54 -9.25 7.12
C ALA A 73 -8.47 -9.91 5.73
N ALA A 74 -7.34 -10.52 5.40
CA ALA A 74 -7.07 -11.15 4.10
C ALA A 74 -6.91 -12.66 4.22
#